data_AF-A0A8X8G7R0-F1
#
_entry.id   AF-A0A8X8G7R0-F1
#
_cell.length_a   1.000
_cell.length_b   1.000
_cell.length_c   1.000
_cell.angle_alpha   90.00
_cell.angle_beta   90.00
_cell.angle_gamma   90.00
#
_symmetry.space_group_name_H-M   'P 1'
#
loop_
_entity.id
_entity.type
_entity.pdbx_description
1 polymer ?
#
loop_
_entity_poly.entity_id
_entity_poly.type
_entity_poly.pdbx_seq_one_letter_code
_entity_poly.pdbx_strand_id
1 'polypeptide(L)'
;GWPYLFIVNAQTGTLIQSVDLCSYLPASEASYCSASYPDGLSTPAVASSGNGFVAGTVYAGDLQGNLWRINVQQLLNPTTSTSSGTQPPAVSVLFHATTTQTTTSSTGVTTTTTVPQPITTQPTVTASPRGAPPGNFVTFGTGQLLTTSDLTNTNVQSIYAVLDNGSGTTITQSQLQARGITGATATNGQKVIVAAANTSNLINWASQDGWYLPLTDAGSGNIPVGLRSITNMDLNLNRLIFTLYAPNTATCGGTGQSYLMILNYAEGTTFGQPQFFVNNNLSNPLTSGGANVSGVSLGNQYAGAPTQSGNHLLIPLGNGTITPFTLAPPPLSPVGWRSIIQ
;
A
#
# COMPACT_ATOMS: atom_id res chain seq x y z
N GLY A 1 8.30 -21.35 -3.98
CA GLY A 1 7.42 -21.47 -2.80
C GLY A 1 5.99 -21.35 -3.29
N TRP A 2 5.02 -21.65 -2.42
CA TRP A 2 3.60 -21.36 -2.66
C TRP A 2 3.09 -20.48 -1.52
N PRO A 3 2.04 -19.68 -1.72
CA PRO A 3 1.51 -18.78 -0.70
C PRO A 3 0.64 -19.59 0.27
N TYR A 4 1.25 -20.02 1.39
CA TYR A 4 0.55 -20.71 2.46
C TYR A 4 0.05 -19.74 3.54
N LEU A 5 -1.22 -19.87 3.91
CA LEU A 5 -1.77 -19.28 5.12
C LEU A 5 -1.69 -20.31 6.26
N PHE A 6 -1.08 -19.91 7.38
CA PHE A 6 -1.03 -20.71 8.60
C PHE A 6 -1.97 -20.14 9.65
N ILE A 7 -2.89 -20.97 10.13
CA ILE A 7 -3.83 -20.65 11.21
C ILE A 7 -3.38 -21.45 12.44
N VAL A 8 -3.04 -20.75 13.52
CA VAL A 8 -2.42 -21.32 14.72
C VAL A 8 -3.26 -20.96 15.94
N ASN A 9 -3.36 -21.88 16.88
CA ASN A 9 -3.99 -21.61 18.17
C ASN A 9 -3.11 -20.63 18.97
N ALA A 10 -3.64 -19.46 19.30
CA ALA A 10 -2.89 -18.41 19.99
C ALA A 10 -2.45 -18.80 21.41
N GLN A 11 -3.14 -19.71 22.09
CA GLN A 11 -2.82 -20.14 23.45
C GLN A 11 -1.76 -21.26 23.47
N THR A 12 -1.84 -22.21 22.54
CA THR A 12 -1.01 -23.43 22.57
C THR A 12 0.09 -23.44 21.51
N GLY A 13 0.02 -22.56 20.50
CA GLY A 13 0.92 -22.59 19.35
C GLY A 13 0.69 -23.77 18.40
N THR A 14 -0.35 -24.59 18.62
CA THR A 14 -0.65 -25.73 17.75
C THR A 14 -1.22 -25.26 16.42
N LEU A 15 -0.72 -25.80 15.31
CA LEU A 15 -1.26 -25.56 13.97
C LEU A 15 -2.70 -26.07 13.90
N ILE A 16 -3.64 -25.19 13.61
CA ILE A 16 -5.05 -25.52 13.35
C ILE A 16 -5.20 -25.94 11.89
N GLN A 17 -4.65 -25.14 10.97
CA GLN A 17 -4.73 -25.39 9.54
C GLN A 17 -3.58 -24.72 8.79
N SER A 18 -3.05 -25.40 7.78
CA SER A 18 -2.21 -24.81 6.73
C SER A 18 -2.99 -24.86 5.42
N VAL A 19 -3.10 -23.72 4.75
CA VAL A 19 -3.91 -23.58 3.53
C VAL A 19 -3.02 -23.14 2.39
N ASP A 20 -2.89 -23.98 1.37
CA ASP A 20 -2.32 -23.59 0.07
C ASP A 20 -3.32 -22.71 -0.66
N LEU A 21 -3.10 -21.40 -0.73
CA LEU A 21 -4.10 -20.49 -1.31
C LEU A 21 -4.32 -20.75 -2.81
N CYS A 22 -3.29 -21.20 -3.53
CA CYS A 22 -3.38 -21.49 -4.95
C CYS A 22 -4.32 -22.67 -5.25
N SER A 23 -4.39 -23.67 -4.36
CA SER A 23 -5.28 -24.83 -4.56
C SER A 23 -6.76 -24.50 -4.35
N TYR A 24 -7.07 -23.35 -3.75
CA TYR A 24 -8.44 -22.89 -3.48
C TYR A 24 -8.96 -21.87 -4.50
N LEU A 25 -8.12 -21.41 -5.44
CA LEU A 25 -8.52 -20.44 -6.45
C LEU A 25 -9.55 -21.05 -7.42
N PRO A 26 -10.54 -20.25 -7.87
CA PRO A 26 -11.37 -20.64 -8.99
C PRO A 26 -10.52 -20.77 -10.27
N ALA A 27 -10.96 -21.61 -11.21
CA ALA A 27 -10.21 -21.86 -12.46
C ALA A 27 -9.92 -20.58 -13.27
N SER A 28 -10.78 -19.56 -13.16
CA SER A 28 -10.59 -18.25 -13.79
C SER A 28 -9.41 -17.44 -13.23
N GLU A 29 -8.92 -17.77 -12.04
CA GLU A 29 -7.86 -17.06 -11.32
C GLU A 29 -6.56 -17.87 -11.23
N ALA A 30 -6.54 -19.11 -11.74
CA ALA A 30 -5.40 -20.02 -11.62
C ALA A 30 -4.08 -19.45 -12.20
N SER A 31 -4.16 -18.53 -13.16
CA SER A 31 -2.98 -17.87 -13.76
C SER A 31 -2.22 -16.96 -12.80
N TYR A 32 -2.83 -16.53 -11.69
CA TYR A 32 -2.18 -15.69 -10.67
C TYR A 32 -1.20 -16.47 -9.78
N CYS A 33 -1.22 -17.80 -9.87
CA CYS A 33 -0.30 -18.70 -9.20
C CYS A 33 0.68 -19.29 -10.22
N SER A 34 1.78 -18.59 -10.49
CA SER A 34 2.76 -19.00 -11.50
C SER A 34 3.94 -19.73 -10.86
N ALA A 35 4.24 -20.94 -11.33
CA ALA A 35 5.44 -21.68 -10.91
C ALA A 35 6.76 -21.02 -11.40
N SER A 36 6.69 -20.05 -12.31
CA SER A 36 7.85 -19.34 -12.86
C SER A 36 8.41 -18.26 -11.93
N TYR A 37 7.67 -17.88 -10.89
CA TYR A 37 8.07 -16.84 -9.94
C TYR A 37 8.22 -17.42 -8.52
N PRO A 38 9.23 -16.99 -7.74
CA PRO A 38 9.25 -17.25 -6.30
C PRO A 38 8.00 -16.70 -5.64
N ASP A 39 7.56 -17.37 -4.58
CA ASP A 39 6.36 -16.97 -3.85
C ASP A 39 6.47 -17.22 -2.35
N GLY A 40 5.68 -16.47 -1.60
CA GLY A 40 5.56 -16.47 -0.16
C GLY A 40 4.53 -15.44 0.28
N LEU A 41 3.64 -15.84 1.18
CA LEU A 41 2.59 -14.96 1.71
C LEU A 41 3.18 -13.97 2.71
N SER A 42 2.79 -12.71 2.59
CA SER A 42 3.18 -11.62 3.49
C SER A 42 2.25 -11.52 4.70
N THR A 43 2.59 -10.63 5.64
CA THR A 43 1.82 -10.44 6.87
C THR A 43 0.33 -10.17 6.58
N PRO A 44 -0.60 -10.99 7.09
CA PRO A 44 -2.02 -10.83 6.83
C PRO A 44 -2.63 -9.69 7.65
N ALA A 45 -3.68 -9.07 7.11
CA ALA A 45 -4.54 -8.10 7.78
C ALA A 45 -5.95 -8.67 7.93
N VAL A 46 -6.58 -8.46 9.08
CA VAL A 46 -7.89 -9.03 9.40
C VAL A 46 -8.95 -7.93 9.41
N ALA A 47 -10.00 -8.09 8.61
CA ALA A 47 -11.22 -7.30 8.68
C ALA A 47 -12.30 -8.06 9.47
N SER A 48 -12.90 -7.38 10.46
CA SER A 48 -14.03 -7.93 11.23
C SER A 48 -15.32 -7.93 10.41
N SER A 49 -16.12 -8.98 10.52
CA SER A 49 -17.42 -9.13 9.84
C SER A 49 -18.57 -8.33 10.48
N GLY A 50 -18.29 -7.40 11.42
CA GLY A 50 -19.30 -6.51 12.00
C GLY A 50 -20.28 -7.17 12.97
N ASN A 51 -20.23 -8.48 13.17
CA ASN A 51 -21.09 -9.27 14.07
C ASN A 51 -20.34 -9.87 15.28
N GLY A 52 -19.22 -9.25 15.69
CA GLY A 52 -18.42 -9.64 16.85
C GLY A 52 -16.92 -9.44 16.63
N PHE A 53 -16.10 -9.83 17.61
CA PHE A 53 -14.63 -9.88 17.49
C PHE A 53 -14.11 -11.05 16.61
N VAL A 54 -14.96 -11.59 15.73
CA VAL A 54 -14.62 -12.71 14.85
C VAL A 54 -13.99 -12.17 13.56
N ALA A 55 -12.90 -12.80 13.13
CA ALA A 55 -12.26 -12.52 11.86
C ALA A 55 -13.21 -12.88 10.71
N GLY A 56 -13.57 -11.89 9.88
CA GLY A 56 -14.40 -12.12 8.70
C GLY A 56 -13.55 -12.43 7.47
N THR A 57 -12.89 -11.39 6.97
CA THR A 57 -12.06 -11.46 5.77
C THR A 57 -10.61 -11.16 6.13
N VAL A 58 -9.69 -11.98 5.65
CA VAL A 58 -8.25 -11.78 5.74
C VAL A 58 -7.74 -11.32 4.38
N TYR A 59 -6.87 -10.32 4.39
CA TYR A 59 -6.14 -9.85 3.23
C TYR A 59 -4.66 -10.03 3.42
N ALA A 60 -3.96 -10.52 2.41
CA ALA A 60 -2.52 -10.69 2.46
C ALA A 60 -1.93 -10.47 1.07
N GLY A 61 -0.77 -9.84 1.02
CA GLY A 61 0.04 -9.78 -0.20
C GLY A 61 0.88 -11.03 -0.39
N ASP A 62 1.45 -11.22 -1.58
CA ASP A 62 2.51 -12.19 -1.81
C ASP A 62 3.63 -11.64 -2.71
N LEU A 63 4.66 -12.44 -2.99
CA LEU A 63 5.80 -12.01 -3.81
C LEU A 63 5.47 -11.95 -5.31
N GLN A 64 4.37 -12.58 -5.73
CA GLN A 64 3.84 -12.48 -7.10
C GLN A 64 2.88 -11.29 -7.25
N GLY A 65 2.74 -10.43 -6.24
CA GLY A 65 1.91 -9.23 -6.32
C GLY A 65 0.42 -9.50 -6.22
N ASN A 66 0.00 -10.70 -5.80
CA ASN A 66 -1.40 -10.97 -5.52
C ASN A 66 -1.77 -10.37 -4.16
N LEU A 67 -2.86 -9.61 -4.15
CA LEU A 67 -3.60 -9.29 -2.94
C LEU A 67 -4.71 -10.33 -2.78
N TRP A 68 -4.50 -11.25 -1.85
CA TRP A 68 -5.44 -12.30 -1.50
C TRP A 68 -6.60 -11.76 -0.69
N ARG A 69 -7.80 -12.29 -0.96
CA ARG A 69 -9.01 -12.15 -0.15
C ARG A 69 -9.42 -13.52 0.35
N ILE A 70 -9.44 -13.68 1.66
CA ILE A 70 -9.67 -14.98 2.30
C ILE A 70 -10.83 -14.83 3.28
N ASN A 71 -11.96 -15.47 2.99
CA ASN A 71 -13.04 -15.60 3.94
C ASN A 71 -12.73 -16.75 4.91
N VAL A 72 -12.20 -16.42 6.09
CA VAL A 72 -11.75 -17.41 7.07
C VAL A 72 -12.91 -18.25 7.59
N GLN A 73 -14.10 -17.65 7.75
CA GLN A 73 -15.28 -18.37 8.21
C GLN A 73 -15.69 -19.47 7.22
N GLN A 74 -15.72 -19.14 5.92
CA GLN A 74 -16.06 -20.09 4.86
C GLN A 74 -14.96 -21.14 4.65
N LEU A 75 -13.69 -20.77 4.89
CA LEU A 75 -12.54 -21.66 4.81
C LEU A 75 -12.53 -22.72 5.93
N LEU A 76 -12.85 -22.30 7.16
CA LEU A 76 -12.91 -23.17 8.34
C LEU A 76 -14.22 -23.95 8.45
N ASN A 77 -15.32 -23.38 7.95
CA ASN A 77 -16.66 -23.96 7.99
C ASN A 77 -17.30 -23.90 6.59
N PRO A 78 -16.89 -24.79 5.66
CA PRO A 78 -17.46 -24.80 4.32
C PRO A 78 -18.95 -25.17 4.40
N THR A 79 -19.84 -24.20 4.17
CA THR A 79 -21.28 -24.46 4.12
C THR A 79 -21.65 -25.05 2.75
N THR A 80 -22.38 -26.17 2.74
CA THR A 80 -22.93 -26.77 1.52
C THR A 80 -24.20 -26.08 1.00
N SER A 81 -24.65 -24.99 1.64
CA SER A 81 -25.95 -24.37 1.37
C SER A 81 -25.82 -23.16 0.45
N THR A 82 -26.15 -23.36 -0.82
CA THR A 82 -26.38 -22.31 -1.82
C THR A 82 -27.76 -21.69 -1.62
N SER A 83 -27.93 -20.80 -0.63
CA SER A 83 -29.12 -19.95 -0.59
C SER A 83 -28.99 -18.83 -1.63
N SER A 84 -29.46 -19.13 -2.85
CA SER A 84 -29.94 -18.21 -3.91
C SER A 84 -29.09 -17.00 -4.34
N GLY A 85 -27.78 -17.00 -4.10
CA GLY A 85 -26.84 -16.06 -4.72
C GLY A 85 -25.51 -16.75 -4.98
N THR A 86 -24.78 -16.32 -6.01
CA THR A 86 -23.38 -16.76 -6.23
C THR A 86 -22.55 -16.26 -5.04
N GLN A 87 -22.38 -17.09 -4.01
CA GLN A 87 -21.52 -16.77 -2.89
C GLN A 87 -20.07 -16.66 -3.43
N PRO A 88 -19.32 -15.62 -3.05
CA PRO A 88 -17.91 -15.51 -3.39
C PRO A 88 -17.13 -16.77 -2.95
N PRO A 89 -16.06 -17.14 -3.67
CA PRO A 89 -15.20 -18.22 -3.22
C PRO A 89 -14.56 -17.89 -1.87
N ALA A 90 -14.19 -18.92 -1.12
CA ALA A 90 -13.53 -18.76 0.19
C ALA A 90 -12.16 -18.08 0.05
N VAL A 91 -11.49 -18.30 -1.08
CA VAL A 91 -10.22 -17.67 -1.45
C VAL A 91 -10.36 -17.14 -2.87
N SER A 92 -10.00 -15.87 -3.07
CA SER A 92 -9.81 -15.28 -4.39
C SER A 92 -8.69 -14.25 -4.37
N VAL A 93 -8.21 -13.87 -5.56
CA VAL A 93 -7.33 -12.72 -5.75
C VAL A 93 -8.19 -11.47 -5.89
N LEU A 94 -8.11 -10.56 -4.93
CA LEU A 94 -8.78 -9.25 -4.99
C LEU A 94 -8.13 -8.36 -6.05
N PHE A 95 -6.80 -8.38 -6.13
CA PHE A 95 -6.05 -7.55 -7.07
C PHE A 95 -4.70 -8.20 -7.40
N HIS A 96 -4.21 -8.03 -8.62
CA HIS A 96 -2.87 -8.46 -9.03
C HIS A 96 -2.03 -7.24 -9.43
N ALA A 97 -1.06 -6.89 -8.60
CA ALA A 97 -0.20 -5.74 -8.78
C ALA A 97 0.91 -6.03 -9.78
N THR A 98 0.94 -5.26 -10.85
CA THR A 98 1.92 -5.39 -11.92
C THR A 98 2.44 -4.04 -12.37
N THR A 99 3.61 -4.05 -12.97
CA THR A 99 4.22 -2.89 -13.60
C THR A 99 4.75 -3.25 -14.96
N THR A 100 4.89 -2.24 -15.80
CA THR A 100 5.46 -2.39 -17.13
C THR A 100 6.97 -2.16 -17.06
N GLN A 101 7.74 -3.19 -17.42
CA GLN A 101 9.19 -3.11 -17.54
C GLN A 101 9.58 -3.02 -19.03
N THR A 102 10.29 -1.96 -19.39
CA THR A 102 10.88 -1.79 -20.72
C THR A 102 12.38 -2.06 -20.62
N THR A 103 12.87 -3.03 -21.39
CA THR A 103 14.29 -3.36 -21.48
C THR A 103 14.78 -3.18 -22.91
N THR A 104 15.97 -2.62 -23.09
CA THR A 104 16.62 -2.53 -24.39
C THR A 104 17.86 -3.39 -24.37
N SER A 105 17.89 -4.41 -25.22
CA SER A 105 19.02 -5.32 -25.36
C SER A 105 20.25 -4.61 -25.95
N SER A 106 21.43 -5.24 -25.84
CA SER A 106 22.68 -4.74 -26.42
C SER A 106 22.64 -4.58 -27.95
N THR A 107 21.70 -5.26 -28.63
CA THR A 107 21.46 -5.14 -30.07
C THR A 107 20.44 -4.05 -30.42
N GLY A 108 19.97 -3.28 -29.43
CA GLY A 108 19.03 -2.16 -29.62
C GLY A 108 17.55 -2.57 -29.68
N VAL A 109 17.22 -3.86 -29.50
CA VAL A 109 15.83 -4.32 -29.47
C VAL A 109 15.22 -3.97 -28.11
N THR A 110 14.13 -3.20 -28.14
CA THR A 110 13.35 -2.82 -26.95
C THR A 110 12.17 -3.77 -26.76
N THR A 111 12.06 -4.37 -25.58
CA THR A 111 10.97 -5.26 -25.19
C THR A 111 10.27 -4.71 -23.96
N THR A 112 8.94 -4.62 -24.06
CA THR A 112 8.06 -4.20 -22.97
C THR A 112 7.36 -5.44 -22.42
N THR A 113 7.51 -5.70 -21.12
CA THR A 113 6.92 -6.85 -20.43
C THR A 113 6.15 -6.40 -19.19
N THR A 114 5.08 -7.11 -18.87
CA THR A 114 4.37 -6.94 -17.61
C THR A 114 5.04 -7.83 -16.57
N VAL A 115 5.49 -7.23 -15.47
CA VAL A 115 6.15 -7.93 -14.38
C VAL A 115 5.37 -7.74 -13.07
N PRO A 116 5.27 -8.78 -12.23
CA PRO A 116 4.68 -8.67 -10.90
C PRO A 116 5.36 -7.62 -10.02
N GLN A 117 4.58 -7.00 -9.14
CA GLN A 117 5.07 -6.12 -8.09
C GLN A 117 4.88 -6.80 -6.71
N PRO A 118 5.95 -7.32 -6.08
CA PRO A 118 5.86 -8.01 -4.80
C PRO A 118 5.19 -7.15 -3.72
N ILE A 119 4.35 -7.74 -2.88
CA ILE A 119 3.72 -7.08 -1.72
C ILE A 119 4.30 -7.72 -0.47
N THR A 120 5.18 -7.02 0.24
CA THR A 120 5.91 -7.55 1.42
C THR A 120 5.40 -7.04 2.77
N THR A 121 4.52 -6.04 2.76
CA THR A 121 4.02 -5.37 3.96
C THR A 121 2.59 -5.78 4.27
N GLN A 122 2.17 -5.64 5.52
CA GLN A 122 0.78 -5.84 5.91
C GLN A 122 -0.13 -4.81 5.21
N PRO A 123 -1.21 -5.24 4.54
CA PRO A 123 -2.23 -4.32 4.05
C PRO A 123 -2.94 -3.59 5.20
N THR A 124 -3.40 -2.38 4.96
CA THR A 124 -4.29 -1.66 5.88
C THR A 124 -5.73 -1.79 5.40
N VAL A 125 -6.67 -2.08 6.31
CA VAL A 125 -8.07 -2.29 5.95
C VAL A 125 -8.97 -1.34 6.74
N THR A 126 -9.86 -0.65 6.04
CA THR A 126 -10.89 0.21 6.63
C THR A 126 -12.26 -0.07 6.04
N ALA A 127 -13.30 0.53 6.61
CA ALA A 127 -14.56 0.67 5.88
C ALA A 127 -14.36 1.54 4.63
N SER A 128 -15.23 1.36 3.65
CA SER A 128 -15.22 2.16 2.43
C SER A 128 -15.30 3.67 2.71
N PRO A 129 -14.58 4.50 1.95
CA PRO A 129 -14.60 5.94 2.15
C PRO A 129 -15.99 6.52 1.79
N ARG A 130 -16.28 7.71 2.32
CA ARG A 130 -17.54 8.40 2.05
C ARG A 130 -17.73 8.58 0.53
N GLY A 131 -18.88 8.16 0.02
CA GLY A 131 -19.23 8.26 -1.41
C GLY A 131 -18.89 7.02 -2.23
N ALA A 132 -18.12 6.07 -1.67
CA ALA A 132 -17.90 4.75 -2.26
C ALA A 132 -19.03 3.77 -1.88
N PRO A 133 -19.24 2.70 -2.67
CA PRO A 133 -20.06 1.56 -2.29
C PRO A 133 -19.63 0.97 -0.93
N PRO A 134 -20.54 0.33 -0.18
CA PRO A 134 -20.18 -0.36 1.06
C PRO A 134 -19.19 -1.49 0.79
N GLY A 135 -18.18 -1.61 1.63
CA GLY A 135 -17.16 -2.64 1.48
C GLY A 135 -15.94 -2.40 2.37
N ASN A 136 -14.92 -3.25 2.18
CA ASN A 136 -13.62 -3.07 2.80
C ASN A 136 -12.71 -2.33 1.82
N PHE A 137 -12.09 -1.25 2.30
CA PHE A 137 -11.10 -0.51 1.53
C PHE A 137 -9.71 -0.93 1.98
N VAL A 138 -9.00 -1.60 1.08
CA VAL A 138 -7.73 -2.27 1.36
C VAL A 138 -6.62 -1.48 0.69
N THR A 139 -5.72 -0.93 1.50
CA THR A 139 -4.57 -0.15 1.04
C THR A 139 -3.30 -0.94 1.25
N PHE A 140 -2.43 -1.00 0.24
CA PHE A 140 -1.19 -1.76 0.30
C PHE A 140 -0.13 -1.09 -0.59
N GLY A 141 1.14 -1.29 -0.25
CA GLY A 141 2.27 -0.83 -1.04
C GLY A 141 3.03 -2.01 -1.62
N THR A 142 3.63 -1.81 -2.79
CA THR A 142 4.48 -2.82 -3.42
C THR A 142 5.97 -2.51 -3.21
N GLY A 143 6.77 -3.55 -3.21
CA GLY A 143 8.18 -3.50 -2.91
C GLY A 143 8.68 -4.77 -2.24
N GLN A 144 9.95 -5.07 -2.48
CA GLN A 144 10.71 -6.03 -1.68
C GLN A 144 12.15 -5.54 -1.47
N LEU A 145 12.75 -6.00 -0.39
CA LEU A 145 14.17 -5.84 -0.06
C LEU A 145 14.64 -7.09 0.68
N LEU A 146 14.55 -8.24 0.00
CA LEU A 146 14.77 -9.57 0.57
C LEU A 146 16.01 -10.25 -0.03
N THR A 147 16.44 -9.81 -1.22
CA THR A 147 17.52 -10.39 -2.01
C THR A 147 18.54 -9.32 -2.42
N THR A 148 19.73 -9.74 -2.82
CA THR A 148 20.76 -8.82 -3.34
C THR A 148 20.36 -8.15 -4.65
N SER A 149 19.58 -8.83 -5.50
CA SER A 149 19.04 -8.25 -6.74
C SER A 149 18.09 -7.07 -6.50
N ASP A 150 17.48 -6.99 -5.31
CA ASP A 150 16.58 -5.90 -4.97
C ASP A 150 17.29 -4.56 -4.85
N LEU A 151 18.60 -4.57 -4.57
CA LEU A 151 19.43 -3.36 -4.44
C LEU A 151 19.63 -2.63 -5.77
N THR A 152 19.51 -3.34 -6.89
CA THR A 152 19.67 -2.80 -8.25
C THR A 152 18.35 -2.74 -9.03
N ASN A 153 17.28 -3.32 -8.51
CA ASN A 153 15.98 -3.33 -9.18
C ASN A 153 15.38 -1.92 -9.16
N THR A 154 15.12 -1.35 -10.35
CA THR A 154 14.53 -0.02 -10.52
C THR A 154 13.12 -0.04 -11.07
N ASN A 155 12.47 -1.22 -11.10
CA ASN A 155 11.09 -1.33 -11.55
C ASN A 155 10.19 -0.44 -10.70
N VAL A 156 9.29 0.29 -11.36
CA VAL A 156 8.35 1.19 -10.68
C VAL A 156 7.47 0.35 -9.77
N GLN A 157 7.51 0.64 -8.48
CA GLN A 157 6.56 0.14 -7.48
C GLN A 157 5.40 1.12 -7.35
N SER A 158 4.35 0.72 -6.64
CA SER A 158 3.12 1.50 -6.53
C SER A 158 2.51 1.36 -5.14
N ILE A 159 1.72 2.36 -4.74
CA ILE A 159 0.74 2.25 -3.66
C ILE A 159 -0.62 2.05 -4.30
N TYR A 160 -1.42 1.14 -3.75
CA TYR A 160 -2.76 0.83 -4.20
C TYR A 160 -3.75 0.99 -3.05
N ALA A 161 -4.95 1.44 -3.39
CA ALA A 161 -6.10 1.31 -2.52
C ALA A 161 -7.28 0.76 -3.32
N VAL A 162 -7.83 -0.36 -2.88
CA VAL A 162 -8.80 -1.18 -3.62
C VAL A 162 -10.01 -1.46 -2.74
N LEU A 163 -11.20 -1.31 -3.30
CA LEU A 163 -12.48 -1.55 -2.64
C LEU A 163 -12.93 -2.99 -2.89
N ASP A 164 -12.88 -3.83 -1.86
CA ASP A 164 -13.62 -5.09 -1.85
C ASP A 164 -15.09 -4.81 -1.50
N ASN A 165 -15.93 -4.81 -2.54
CA ASN A 165 -17.39 -4.72 -2.41
C ASN A 165 -18.06 -6.05 -2.04
N GLY A 166 -17.28 -7.11 -1.83
CA GLY A 166 -17.76 -8.44 -1.47
C GLY A 166 -18.16 -9.32 -2.65
N SER A 167 -17.95 -8.92 -3.91
CA SER A 167 -18.24 -9.75 -5.09
C SER A 167 -17.32 -10.96 -5.21
N GLY A 168 -16.10 -10.87 -4.67
CA GLY A 168 -15.05 -11.87 -4.84
C GLY A 168 -14.39 -11.88 -6.23
N THR A 169 -14.70 -10.93 -7.09
CA THR A 169 -14.09 -10.81 -8.43
C THR A 169 -12.77 -10.04 -8.38
N THR A 170 -11.76 -10.50 -9.12
CA THR A 170 -10.49 -9.77 -9.25
C THR A 170 -10.68 -8.40 -9.91
N ILE A 171 -10.17 -7.36 -9.25
CA ILE A 171 -10.15 -5.99 -9.74
C ILE A 171 -8.90 -5.78 -10.59
N THR A 172 -9.07 -5.11 -11.72
CA THR A 172 -7.98 -4.78 -12.65
C THR A 172 -7.50 -3.34 -12.45
N GLN A 173 -6.25 -3.06 -12.82
CA GLN A 173 -5.69 -1.70 -12.69
C GLN A 173 -6.47 -0.65 -13.52
N SER A 174 -7.14 -1.04 -14.61
CA SER A 174 -8.01 -0.15 -15.38
C SER A 174 -9.26 0.32 -14.62
N GLN A 175 -9.68 -0.41 -13.60
CA GLN A 175 -10.76 -0.02 -12.69
C GLN A 175 -10.26 0.88 -11.55
N LEU A 176 -8.96 1.21 -11.52
CA LEU A 176 -8.40 2.09 -10.51
C LEU A 176 -8.11 3.45 -11.11
N GLN A 177 -8.40 4.49 -10.33
CA GLN A 177 -8.05 5.84 -10.69
C GLN A 177 -6.53 6.05 -10.57
N ALA A 178 -5.88 6.39 -11.68
CA ALA A 178 -4.47 6.73 -11.69
C ALA A 178 -4.19 8.04 -10.93
N ARG A 179 -3.12 8.02 -10.14
CA ARG A 179 -2.50 9.18 -9.50
C ARG A 179 -1.08 9.37 -10.00
N GLY A 180 -0.47 10.49 -9.65
CA GLY A 180 0.91 10.79 -9.99
C GLY A 180 1.58 11.59 -8.89
N ILE A 181 2.90 11.47 -8.81
CA ILE A 181 3.75 12.33 -7.99
C ILE A 181 4.67 13.15 -8.88
N THR A 182 5.05 14.32 -8.38
CA THR A 182 6.12 15.14 -8.93
C THR A 182 7.17 15.33 -7.84
N GLY A 183 8.43 15.07 -8.16
CA GLY A 183 9.55 15.46 -7.30
C GLY A 183 9.85 16.94 -7.44
N ALA A 184 10.14 17.60 -6.33
CA ALA A 184 10.54 19.00 -6.32
C ALA A 184 11.52 19.32 -5.19
N THR A 185 12.06 20.54 -5.21
CA THR A 185 12.78 21.11 -4.07
C THR A 185 11.91 22.23 -3.51
N ALA A 186 11.55 22.13 -2.23
CA ALA A 186 10.81 23.16 -1.53
C ALA A 186 11.66 24.43 -1.39
N THR A 187 11.00 25.57 -1.11
CA THR A 187 11.64 26.89 -1.01
C THR A 187 12.78 26.96 0.01
N ASN A 188 12.80 26.06 1.00
CA ASN A 188 13.83 25.93 2.03
C ASN A 188 15.01 25.00 1.65
N GLY A 189 15.06 24.49 0.41
CA GLY A 189 16.11 23.57 -0.06
C GLY A 189 15.87 22.09 0.25
N GLN A 190 14.75 21.73 0.89
CA GLN A 190 14.40 20.34 1.17
C GLN A 190 13.85 19.63 -0.08
N LYS A 191 14.32 18.41 -0.36
CA LYS A 191 13.70 17.55 -1.39
C LYS A 191 12.32 17.07 -0.91
N VAL A 192 11.32 17.26 -1.74
CA VAL A 192 9.91 16.98 -1.43
C VAL A 192 9.21 16.27 -2.57
N ILE A 193 8.10 15.61 -2.22
CA ILE A 193 7.18 14.97 -3.14
C ILE A 193 5.85 15.69 -3.06
N VAL A 194 5.29 16.05 -4.22
CA VAL A 194 3.93 16.56 -4.34
C VAL A 194 3.13 15.51 -5.09
N ALA A 195 2.15 14.89 -4.43
CA ALA A 195 1.16 14.09 -5.13
C ALA A 195 0.17 15.02 -5.83
N ALA A 196 -0.33 14.61 -6.99
CA ALA A 196 -1.29 15.39 -7.76
C ALA A 196 -2.48 15.79 -6.87
N ALA A 197 -2.66 17.10 -6.66
CA ALA A 197 -3.89 17.65 -6.12
C ALA A 197 -4.98 17.43 -7.17
N ASN A 198 -6.14 16.93 -6.78
CA ASN A 198 -7.17 16.65 -7.78
C ASN A 198 -8.55 17.14 -7.38
N THR A 199 -8.92 18.30 -7.93
CA THR A 199 -10.30 18.81 -7.91
C THR A 199 -11.05 18.49 -9.20
N SER A 200 -10.42 17.85 -10.20
CA SER A 200 -10.99 17.67 -11.55
C SER A 200 -11.04 16.22 -12.04
N ASN A 201 -10.33 15.30 -11.39
CA ASN A 201 -10.21 13.89 -11.75
C ASN A 201 -10.36 13.02 -10.49
N LEU A 202 -11.56 13.15 -9.90
CA LEU A 202 -12.05 12.38 -8.75
C LEU A 202 -12.30 10.93 -9.14
N ILE A 203 -12.36 10.05 -8.13
CA ILE A 203 -12.72 8.64 -8.35
C ILE A 203 -14.19 8.55 -8.73
N ASN A 204 -14.47 7.96 -9.88
CA ASN A 204 -15.82 7.62 -10.30
C ASN A 204 -16.21 6.24 -9.76
N TRP A 205 -16.78 6.20 -8.55
CA TRP A 205 -17.19 4.98 -7.87
C TRP A 205 -18.28 4.16 -8.59
N ALA A 206 -18.87 4.67 -9.67
CA ALA A 206 -19.77 3.88 -10.51
C ALA A 206 -19.03 2.91 -11.45
N SER A 207 -17.75 3.17 -11.74
CA SER A 207 -16.94 2.38 -12.67
C SER A 207 -15.53 2.08 -12.17
N GLN A 208 -15.17 2.58 -10.99
CA GLN A 208 -13.87 2.44 -10.38
C GLN A 208 -13.98 1.91 -8.96
N ASP A 209 -13.01 1.08 -8.58
CA ASP A 209 -12.95 0.40 -7.30
C ASP A 209 -11.76 0.90 -6.46
N GLY A 210 -11.28 2.12 -6.71
CA GLY A 210 -10.22 2.74 -5.90
C GLY A 210 -9.21 3.54 -6.72
N TRP A 211 -7.95 3.55 -6.28
CA TRP A 211 -6.87 4.33 -6.88
C TRP A 211 -5.52 3.64 -6.78
N TYR A 212 -4.58 4.05 -7.63
CA TYR A 212 -3.17 3.66 -7.52
C TYR A 212 -2.24 4.85 -7.76
N LEU A 213 -1.09 4.83 -7.09
CA LEU A 213 -0.03 5.82 -7.17
C LEU A 213 1.28 5.13 -7.56
N PRO A 214 1.74 5.24 -8.82
CA PRO A 214 3.05 4.77 -9.19
C PRO A 214 4.13 5.65 -8.52
N LEU A 215 5.13 5.01 -7.94
CA LEU A 215 6.23 5.64 -7.20
C LEU A 215 7.34 6.11 -8.14
N THR A 216 6.98 7.02 -9.03
CA THR A 216 7.88 7.62 -10.03
C THR A 216 7.45 9.05 -10.32
N ASP A 217 8.41 9.93 -10.64
CA ASP A 217 8.17 11.33 -10.97
C ASP A 217 8.04 11.58 -12.48
N ALA A 218 7.55 10.56 -13.20
CA ALA A 218 7.41 10.55 -14.65
C ALA A 218 8.70 10.92 -15.41
N GLY A 219 9.87 10.63 -14.83
CA GLY A 219 11.17 10.86 -15.46
C GLY A 219 11.73 12.27 -15.27
N SER A 220 11.15 13.07 -14.37
CA SER A 220 11.73 14.38 -14.04
C SER A 220 13.07 14.29 -13.30
N GLY A 221 13.41 13.13 -12.72
CA GLY A 221 14.71 12.87 -12.10
C GLY A 221 14.92 13.57 -10.76
N ASN A 222 13.85 14.12 -10.20
CA ASN A 222 13.84 14.83 -8.93
C ASN A 222 13.69 13.90 -7.72
N ILE A 223 13.12 12.70 -7.92
CA ILE A 223 13.13 11.61 -6.94
C ILE A 223 13.94 10.41 -7.45
N PRO A 224 14.52 9.59 -6.55
CA PRO A 224 15.25 8.40 -6.96
C PRO A 224 14.34 7.37 -7.62
N VAL A 225 14.90 6.63 -8.58
CA VAL A 225 14.26 5.45 -9.18
C VAL A 225 14.22 4.27 -8.18
N GLY A 226 13.31 3.33 -8.39
CA GLY A 226 13.22 2.12 -7.56
C GLY A 226 12.68 2.35 -6.14
N LEU A 227 12.02 3.49 -5.90
CA LEU A 227 11.23 3.74 -4.70
C LEU A 227 10.24 2.61 -4.49
N ARG A 228 10.13 2.15 -3.24
CA ARG A 228 9.27 1.03 -2.85
C ARG A 228 8.75 1.18 -1.43
N SER A 229 7.62 0.55 -1.15
CA SER A 229 7.04 0.44 0.19
C SER A 229 7.41 -0.93 0.77
N ILE A 230 8.19 -0.93 1.85
CA ILE A 230 8.70 -2.14 2.51
C ILE A 230 8.53 -2.10 4.03
N THR A 231 7.74 -1.14 4.52
CA THR A 231 7.32 -1.05 5.92
C THR A 231 5.81 -0.91 5.99
N ASN A 232 5.21 -1.35 7.09
CA ASN A 232 3.77 -1.20 7.29
C ASN A 232 3.35 0.27 7.25
N MET A 233 2.17 0.51 6.69
CA MET A 233 1.56 1.83 6.60
C MET A 233 0.67 2.05 7.82
N ASP A 234 0.57 3.30 8.25
CA ASP A 234 -0.34 3.73 9.30
C ASP A 234 -1.51 4.50 8.67
N LEU A 235 -2.72 4.24 9.14
CA LEU A 235 -3.91 4.93 8.69
C LEU A 235 -4.63 5.53 9.88
N ASN A 236 -4.65 6.87 9.92
CA ASN A 236 -5.28 7.60 11.00
C ASN A 236 -5.89 8.90 10.51
N LEU A 237 -7.13 9.20 10.94
CA LEU A 237 -7.82 10.47 10.65
C LEU A 237 -7.76 10.87 9.16
N ASN A 238 -8.11 9.93 8.27
CA ASN A 238 -8.05 10.02 6.81
C ASN A 238 -6.65 10.15 6.18
N ARG A 239 -5.58 10.10 6.98
CA ARG A 239 -4.20 10.09 6.50
C ARG A 239 -3.74 8.67 6.30
N LEU A 240 -3.30 8.38 5.09
CA LEU A 240 -2.43 7.25 4.82
C LEU A 240 -0.99 7.73 4.97
N ILE A 241 -0.30 7.22 5.98
CA ILE A 241 1.05 7.62 6.38
C ILE A 241 1.98 6.44 6.15
N PHE A 242 3.04 6.63 5.39
CA PHE A 242 3.95 5.55 5.02
C PHE A 242 5.33 6.08 4.68
N THR A 243 6.34 5.23 4.80
CA THR A 243 7.68 5.54 4.33
C THR A 243 7.98 4.82 3.03
N LEU A 244 8.80 5.44 2.20
CA LEU A 244 9.33 4.88 0.98
C LEU A 244 10.84 4.74 1.11
N TYR A 245 11.39 3.74 0.43
CA TYR A 245 12.83 3.53 0.36
C TYR A 245 13.25 3.30 -1.10
N ALA A 246 14.32 3.93 -1.55
CA ALA A 246 14.99 3.66 -2.81
C ALA A 246 16.38 3.10 -2.49
N PRO A 247 16.60 1.78 -2.61
CA PRO A 247 17.91 1.17 -2.40
C PRO A 247 18.97 1.75 -3.34
N ASN A 248 20.24 1.68 -2.93
CA ASN A 248 21.38 1.92 -3.81
C ASN A 248 22.51 0.92 -3.49
N THR A 249 23.48 0.79 -4.40
CA THR A 249 24.59 -0.15 -4.30
C THR A 249 25.91 0.49 -3.89
N ALA A 250 25.91 1.74 -3.39
CA ALA A 250 27.15 2.46 -3.12
C ALA A 250 27.92 1.85 -1.93
N THR A 251 29.17 1.45 -2.16
CA THR A 251 29.99 0.67 -1.21
C THR A 251 30.58 1.47 -0.05
N CYS A 252 30.59 2.81 -0.13
CA CYS A 252 31.12 3.68 0.91
C CYS A 252 30.01 4.62 1.42
N GLY A 253 29.26 4.18 2.43
CA GLY A 253 28.15 4.96 3.02
C GLY A 253 26.82 4.89 2.25
N GLY A 254 26.68 3.95 1.30
CA GLY A 254 25.47 3.76 0.47
C GLY A 254 24.27 3.36 1.29
N THR A 255 23.62 4.40 1.76
CA THR A 255 22.35 4.36 2.44
C THR A 255 21.34 4.79 1.38
N GLY A 256 20.38 3.92 1.06
CA GLY A 256 19.31 4.25 0.11
C GLY A 256 18.57 5.52 0.55
N GLN A 257 17.82 6.14 -0.36
CA GLN A 257 17.08 7.36 -0.01
C GLN A 257 15.71 6.99 0.55
N SER A 258 15.28 7.64 1.63
CA SER A 258 13.93 7.47 2.17
C SER A 258 13.11 8.74 2.18
N TYR A 259 11.80 8.55 2.14
CA TYR A 259 10.80 9.61 2.17
C TYR A 259 9.68 9.23 3.12
N LEU A 260 9.14 10.21 3.84
CA LEU A 260 7.87 10.09 4.52
C LEU A 260 6.77 10.64 3.61
N MET A 261 5.68 9.91 3.47
CA MET A 261 4.50 10.28 2.68
C MET A 261 3.27 10.40 3.57
N ILE A 262 2.44 11.39 3.30
CA ILE A 262 1.11 11.57 3.89
C ILE A 262 0.13 11.91 2.76
N LEU A 263 -0.82 11.00 2.52
CA LEU A 263 -1.85 11.13 1.48
C LEU A 263 -3.24 11.02 2.06
N ASN A 264 -4.23 11.60 1.38
CA ASN A 264 -5.63 11.31 1.68
C ASN A 264 -5.90 9.85 1.29
N TYR A 265 -6.22 8.99 2.26
CA TYR A 265 -6.40 7.57 2.00
C TYR A 265 -7.53 7.30 0.99
N ALA A 266 -8.61 8.10 1.02
CA ALA A 266 -9.79 7.87 0.20
C ALA A 266 -9.52 8.16 -1.28
N GLU A 267 -8.63 9.12 -1.55
CA GLU A 267 -8.43 9.65 -2.90
C GLU A 267 -7.03 9.39 -3.46
N GLY A 268 -6.01 9.14 -2.63
CA GLY A 268 -4.61 9.02 -3.06
C GLY A 268 -3.99 10.35 -3.50
N THR A 269 -4.50 11.47 -2.97
CA THR A 269 -4.13 12.84 -3.35
C THR A 269 -3.43 13.57 -2.20
N THR A 270 -2.81 14.71 -2.50
CA THR A 270 -2.38 15.66 -1.46
C THR A 270 -3.59 16.22 -0.73
N PHE A 271 -3.45 16.52 0.56
CA PHE A 271 -4.51 17.19 1.31
C PHE A 271 -4.66 18.66 0.86
N GLY A 272 -5.89 19.16 0.88
CA GLY A 272 -6.16 20.60 0.71
C GLY A 272 -5.55 21.45 1.82
N GLN A 273 -5.32 20.86 3.01
CA GLN A 273 -4.61 21.49 4.12
C GLN A 273 -3.16 20.98 4.18
N PRO A 274 -2.17 21.82 4.52
CA PRO A 274 -0.77 21.40 4.68
C PRO A 274 -0.61 20.29 5.73
N GLN A 275 0.14 19.25 5.38
CA GLN A 275 0.49 18.15 6.30
C GLN A 275 1.92 18.25 6.81
N PHE A 276 2.78 18.93 6.07
CA PHE A 276 4.18 19.16 6.42
C PHE A 276 4.43 20.65 6.64
N PHE A 277 5.33 20.93 7.57
CA PHE A 277 5.61 22.28 8.04
C PHE A 277 7.11 22.46 8.19
N VAL A 278 7.61 23.65 7.85
CA VAL A 278 9.03 23.97 8.00
C VAL A 278 9.37 23.94 9.49
N ASN A 279 10.39 23.15 9.86
CA ASN A 279 10.83 22.98 11.25
C ASN A 279 9.70 22.61 12.23
N ASN A 280 8.68 21.86 11.76
CA ASN A 280 7.51 21.47 12.54
C ASN A 280 6.69 22.65 13.12
N ASN A 281 6.82 23.86 12.55
CA ASN A 281 6.01 25.02 12.93
C ASN A 281 4.69 25.04 12.15
N LEU A 282 3.57 24.73 12.82
CA LEU A 282 2.22 24.66 12.21
C LEU A 282 1.74 25.97 11.55
N SER A 283 2.40 27.11 11.80
CA SER A 283 2.12 28.39 11.14
C SER A 283 2.91 28.59 9.83
N ASN A 284 3.86 27.70 9.50
CA ASN A 284 4.73 27.82 8.34
C ASN A 284 4.62 26.56 7.45
N PRO A 285 3.60 26.48 6.57
CA PRO A 285 3.34 25.31 5.76
C PRO A 285 4.44 25.07 4.72
N LEU A 286 4.83 23.81 4.56
CA LEU A 286 5.78 23.40 3.53
C LEU A 286 5.04 23.25 2.19
N THR A 287 5.38 24.12 1.25
CA THR A 287 4.78 24.14 -0.09
C THR A 287 5.85 24.10 -1.18
N SER A 288 5.46 23.66 -2.37
CA SER A 288 6.31 23.65 -3.56
C SER A 288 5.45 24.00 -4.78
N GLY A 289 5.85 25.02 -5.55
CA GLY A 289 5.09 25.47 -6.72
C GLY A 289 3.65 25.88 -6.41
N GLY A 290 3.39 26.40 -5.20
CA GLY A 290 2.03 26.76 -4.74
C GLY A 290 1.15 25.58 -4.29
N ALA A 291 1.68 24.34 -4.33
CA ALA A 291 0.97 23.15 -3.86
C ALA A 291 1.46 22.69 -2.49
N ASN A 292 0.55 22.05 -1.72
CA ASN A 292 0.90 21.40 -0.46
C ASN A 292 1.75 20.16 -0.73
N VAL A 293 2.87 20.05 -0.01
CA VAL A 293 3.75 18.89 -0.05
C VAL A 293 3.04 17.66 0.52
N SER A 294 3.21 16.51 -0.14
CA SER A 294 2.66 15.21 0.26
C SER A 294 3.72 14.25 0.78
N GLY A 295 5.01 14.58 0.60
CA GLY A 295 6.09 13.84 1.21
C GLY A 295 7.40 14.61 1.31
N VAL A 296 8.23 14.20 2.26
CA VAL A 296 9.49 14.86 2.59
C VAL A 296 10.62 13.85 2.63
N SER A 297 11.79 14.24 2.14
CA SER A 297 12.98 13.39 2.26
C SER A 297 13.36 13.22 3.73
N LEU A 298 13.68 11.98 4.09
CA LEU A 298 14.27 11.59 5.37
C LEU A 298 15.79 11.39 5.24
N GLY A 299 16.37 11.77 4.10
CA GLY A 299 17.81 11.67 3.82
C GLY A 299 18.23 10.35 3.18
N ASN A 300 19.54 10.18 3.07
CA ASN A 300 20.18 8.95 2.60
C ASN A 300 20.25 7.98 3.79
N GLN A 301 19.17 7.24 4.02
CA GLN A 301 19.05 6.17 5.02
C GLN A 301 17.75 5.39 4.82
N TYR A 302 17.72 4.19 5.40
CA TYR A 302 16.48 3.48 5.63
C TYR A 302 15.63 4.22 6.67
N ALA A 303 14.31 4.17 6.51
CA ALA A 303 13.35 4.65 7.50
C ALA A 303 12.36 3.53 7.81
N GLY A 304 12.11 3.30 9.10
CA GLY A 304 11.15 2.31 9.55
C GLY A 304 9.69 2.75 9.39
N ALA A 305 8.77 1.90 9.86
CA ALA A 305 7.35 2.21 9.83
C ALA A 305 7.03 3.46 10.69
N PRO A 306 6.16 4.36 10.22
CA PRO A 306 5.69 5.47 11.01
C PRO A 306 4.92 5.00 12.25
N THR A 307 5.10 5.69 13.38
CA THR A 307 4.27 5.49 14.58
C THR A 307 3.69 6.82 15.03
N GLN A 308 2.37 6.92 15.12
CA GLN A 308 1.72 8.10 15.63
C GLN A 308 1.51 8.01 17.15
N SER A 309 1.82 9.10 17.85
CA SER A 309 1.54 9.31 19.27
C SER A 309 0.95 10.71 19.47
N GLY A 310 -0.35 10.78 19.76
CA GLY A 310 -1.09 12.04 19.80
C GLY A 310 -1.04 12.76 18.45
N ASN A 311 -0.59 14.02 18.46
CA ASN A 311 -0.35 14.83 17.26
C ASN A 311 1.09 14.74 16.74
N HIS A 312 1.90 13.83 17.26
CA HIS A 312 3.27 13.60 16.79
C HIS A 312 3.36 12.31 16.00
N LEU A 313 4.17 12.35 14.96
CA LEU A 313 4.55 11.21 14.16
C LEU A 313 6.04 10.94 14.36
N LEU A 314 6.39 9.72 14.74
CA LEU A 314 7.75 9.32 15.04
C LEU A 314 8.23 8.35 13.97
N ILE A 315 9.35 8.69 13.30
CA ILE A 315 9.95 7.85 12.27
C ILE A 315 11.34 7.40 12.73
N PRO A 316 11.54 6.10 13.02
CA PRO A 316 12.88 5.58 13.30
C PRO A 316 13.71 5.53 12.02
N LEU A 317 14.97 5.91 12.10
CA LEU A 317 15.90 5.99 10.98
C LEU A 317 17.03 4.96 11.13
N GLY A 318 17.59 4.53 10.01
CA GLY A 318 18.67 3.53 9.96
C GLY A 318 19.97 3.96 10.65
N ASN A 319 20.13 5.25 10.98
CA ASN A 319 21.23 5.78 11.76
C ASN A 319 21.02 5.70 13.30
N GLY A 320 19.91 5.09 13.76
CA GLY A 320 19.57 4.95 15.17
C GLY A 320 18.85 6.16 15.79
N THR A 321 18.52 7.19 15.00
CA THR A 321 17.76 8.35 15.47
C THR A 321 16.27 8.23 15.17
N ILE A 322 15.44 9.04 15.84
CA ILE A 322 14.01 9.16 15.57
C ILE A 322 13.75 10.60 15.11
N THR A 323 13.13 10.75 13.94
CA THR A 323 12.70 12.06 13.44
C THR A 323 11.23 12.28 13.78
N PRO A 324 10.90 13.30 14.59
CA PRO A 324 9.52 13.66 14.89
C PRO A 324 8.96 14.62 13.83
N PHE A 325 7.69 14.45 13.51
CA PHE A 325 6.88 15.40 12.75
C PHE A 325 5.65 15.80 13.55
N THR A 326 5.28 17.07 13.52
CA THR A 326 4.05 17.56 14.13
C THR A 326 2.93 17.52 13.09
N LEU A 327 1.89 16.76 13.38
CA LEU A 327 0.70 16.67 12.56
C LEU A 327 -0.25 17.83 12.90
N ALA A 328 -0.74 18.54 11.88
CA ALA A 328 -1.83 19.48 12.07
C ALA A 328 -3.06 18.77 12.67
N PRO A 329 -3.90 19.44 13.49
CA PRO A 329 -5.15 18.86 13.96
C PRO A 329 -6.01 18.39 12.77
N PRO A 330 -6.75 17.27 12.88
CA PRO A 330 -7.71 16.91 11.85
C PRO A 330 -8.78 18.02 11.74
N PRO A 331 -9.33 18.28 10.54
CA PRO A 331 -10.49 19.16 10.42
C PRO A 331 -11.64 18.59 11.26
N LEU A 332 -12.24 19.41 12.12
CA LEU A 332 -13.41 19.04 12.91
C LEU A 332 -14.60 18.78 11.97
N SER A 333 -14.89 17.52 11.69
CA SER A 333 -16.14 17.02 11.10
C SER A 333 -16.38 15.59 11.58
N PRO A 334 -17.64 15.15 11.77
CA PRO A 334 -18.02 14.26 12.85
C PRO A 334 -17.30 12.92 12.76
N VAL A 335 -16.60 12.61 13.84
CA VAL A 335 -15.67 11.51 13.95
C VAL A 335 -16.43 10.20 14.10
N GLY A 336 -16.06 9.20 13.32
CA GLY A 336 -16.52 7.82 13.51
C GLY A 336 -16.11 7.29 14.89
N TRP A 337 -16.87 6.31 15.38
CA TRP A 337 -16.82 5.70 16.71
C TRP A 337 -15.45 5.16 17.18
N ARG A 338 -14.41 5.13 16.33
CA ARG A 338 -13.05 4.73 16.70
C ARG A 338 -12.22 5.81 17.41
N SER A 339 -12.83 6.95 17.74
CA SER A 339 -12.12 8.13 18.26
C SER A 339 -12.41 8.43 19.74
N ILE A 340 -13.14 7.56 20.44
CA ILE A 340 -13.66 7.83 21.80
C ILE A 340 -13.03 6.90 22.87
N ILE A 341 -11.88 6.27 22.61
CA ILE A 341 -11.16 5.58 23.69
C ILE A 341 -9.65 5.90 23.62
N GLN A 342 -9.29 7.04 24.21
CA GLN A 342 -8.08 7.21 25.00
C GLN A 342 -8.49 7.88 26.32
#